data_AF-A0A8S4G6G3-F1
#
_entry.id   AF-A0A8S4G6G3-F1
#
_cell.length_a   1.000
_cell.length_b   1.000
_cell.length_c   1.000
_cell.angle_alpha   90.00
_cell.angle_beta   90.00
_cell.angle_gamma   90.00
#
_symmetry.space_group_name_H-M   'P 1'
#
loop_
_entity.id
_entity.type
_entity.pdbx_description
1 polymer ?
#
loop_
_entity_poly.entity_id
_entity_poly.type
_entity_poly.pdbx_seq_one_letter_code
_entity_poly.pdbx_strand_id
1 'polypeptide(L)'
;MQIREAVDKKRQGKFQLINVSTQRATLLKCTEVSPEYSAEPILGMQFHPDLFTFNMSYGSSDARRHTYNMKYKLVETVFELLQEVKLFSFS
;
A
#
# COMPACT_ATOMS: atom_id res chain seq x y z
N MET A 1 18.61 -23.20 28.00
CA MET A 1 19.13 -22.78 26.68
C MET A 1 18.12 -21.80 26.10
N GLN A 2 18.33 -20.50 26.32
CA GLN A 2 17.37 -19.46 25.92
C GLN A 2 17.66 -19.11 24.46
N ILE A 3 16.77 -19.51 23.54
CA ILE A 3 16.89 -19.21 22.12
C ILE A 3 16.69 -17.70 21.98
N ARG A 4 17.80 -16.96 21.89
CA ARG A 4 17.78 -15.55 21.49
C ARG A 4 17.58 -15.55 19.99
N GLU A 5 16.35 -15.34 19.53
CA GLU A 5 16.10 -14.99 18.14
C GLU A 5 16.92 -13.73 17.82
N ALA A 6 17.86 -13.88 16.89
CA ALA A 6 18.61 -12.76 16.36
C ALA A 6 17.66 -11.93 15.48
N VAL A 7 16.83 -11.10 16.10
CA VAL A 7 16.03 -10.11 15.39
C VAL A 7 17.00 -9.12 14.78
N ASP A 8 17.08 -9.13 13.45
CA ASP A 8 17.95 -8.25 12.66
C ASP A 8 17.52 -6.78 12.86
N LYS A 9 18.14 -6.11 13.83
CA LYS A 9 17.82 -4.72 14.23
C LYS A 9 18.18 -3.68 13.15
N LYS A 10 18.87 -4.06 12.07
CA LYS A 10 19.33 -3.12 11.04
C LYS A 10 18.25 -2.69 10.05
N ARG A 11 17.07 -3.31 10.06
CA ARG A 11 15.94 -2.99 9.16
C ARG A 11 14.63 -2.68 9.90
N GLN A 12 14.68 -2.03 11.05
CA GLN A 12 13.48 -1.31 11.53
C GLN A 12 13.29 -0.03 10.70
N GLY A 13 13.07 -0.19 9.38
CA GLY A 13 12.46 0.87 8.59
C GLY A 13 11.09 1.06 9.20
N LYS A 14 10.80 2.26 9.71
CA LYS A 14 9.46 2.60 10.20
C LYS A 14 8.50 2.43 9.01
N PHE A 15 7.82 1.28 8.95
CA PHE A 15 6.86 1.00 7.91
C PHE A 15 5.70 1.97 8.12
N GLN A 16 5.48 2.78 7.10
CA GLN A 16 4.37 3.71 7.08
C GLN A 16 3.12 2.96 6.62
N LEU A 17 1.99 3.27 7.25
CA LEU A 17 0.72 2.66 6.87
C LEU A 17 0.08 3.43 5.72
N ILE A 18 -0.49 2.70 4.77
CA ILE A 18 -1.28 3.25 3.66
C ILE A 18 -2.72 2.80 3.88
N ASN A 19 -3.64 3.76 3.93
CA ASN A 19 -5.07 3.48 3.88
C ASN A 19 -5.57 3.59 2.44
N VAL A 20 -6.28 2.57 1.98
CA VAL A 20 -6.83 2.49 0.62
C VAL A 20 -8.33 2.28 0.73
N SER A 21 -9.08 3.22 0.16
CA SER A 21 -10.52 3.19 0.06
C SER A 21 -10.95 3.28 -1.41
N THR A 22 -12.23 3.08 -1.69
CA THR A 22 -12.80 3.29 -3.03
C THR A 22 -12.67 4.73 -3.53
N GLN A 23 -12.46 5.69 -2.62
CA GLN A 23 -12.39 7.11 -2.95
C GLN A 23 -10.95 7.63 -3.06
N ARG A 24 -10.01 7.03 -2.33
CA ARG A 24 -8.61 7.48 -2.27
C ARG A 24 -7.64 6.48 -1.66
N ALA A 25 -6.37 6.65 -2.00
CA ALA A 25 -5.22 6.10 -1.27
C ALA A 25 -4.50 7.21 -0.51
N THR A 26 -4.11 6.98 0.75
CA THR A 26 -3.44 7.99 1.57
C THR A 26 -2.46 7.39 2.57
N LEU A 27 -1.32 8.05 2.74
CA LEU A 27 -0.29 7.69 3.70
C LEU A 27 -0.70 8.23 5.08
N LEU A 28 -0.75 7.37 6.08
CA LEU A 28 -1.20 7.71 7.43
C LEU A 28 -0.03 8.26 8.26
N LYS A 29 -0.35 9.13 9.22
CA LYS A 29 0.61 9.53 10.26
C LYS A 29 1.02 8.34 11.14
N CYS A 30 0.17 7.33 11.22
CA CYS A 30 0.40 6.11 11.97
C CYS A 30 1.46 5.23 11.30
N THR A 31 2.41 4.78 12.11
CA THR A 31 3.40 3.75 11.73
C THR A 31 3.07 2.42 12.39
N GLU A 32 3.56 1.31 11.88
CA GLU A 32 3.36 -0.03 12.47
C GLU A 32 3.82 -0.16 13.93
N VAL A 33 4.76 0.67 14.37
CA VAL A 33 5.28 0.70 15.75
C VAL A 33 4.47 1.59 16.70
N SER A 34 3.41 2.25 16.20
CA SER A 34 2.59 3.14 17.01
C SER A 34 1.69 2.32 17.95
N PRO A 35 1.67 2.60 19.26
CA PRO A 35 0.77 1.92 20.19
C PRO A 35 -0.70 2.31 19.99
N GLU A 36 -0.94 3.45 19.35
CA GLU A 36 -2.28 3.95 19.03
C GLU A 36 -2.45 4.02 17.51
N TYR A 37 -3.52 3.40 17.01
CA TYR A 37 -3.92 3.51 15.61
C TYR A 37 -4.47 4.91 15.33
N SER A 38 -3.98 5.54 14.26
CA SER A 38 -4.51 6.80 13.75
C SER A 38 -4.78 6.70 12.26
N ALA A 39 -6.04 6.93 11.86
CA ALA A 39 -6.45 7.01 10.46
C ALA A 39 -6.20 8.40 9.85
N GLU A 40 -5.55 9.29 10.58
CA GLU A 40 -5.24 10.63 10.10
C GLU A 40 -4.17 10.60 9.01
N PRO A 41 -4.37 11.31 7.90
CA PRO A 41 -3.39 11.40 6.83
C PRO A 41 -2.18 12.23 7.25
N ILE A 42 -1.04 12.02 6.58
CA ILE A 42 0.12 12.91 6.72
C ILE A 42 -0.24 14.30 6.17
N LEU A 43 0.10 15.33 6.93
CA LEU A 43 -0.11 16.73 6.56
C LEU A 43 0.62 17.09 5.25
N GLY A 44 -0.04 17.88 4.40
CA GLY A 44 0.53 18.40 3.15
C GLY A 44 0.58 17.39 2.01
N MET A 45 0.00 16.20 2.17
CA MET A 45 -0.11 15.22 1.10
C MET A 45 -1.19 15.62 0.08
N GLN A 46 -0.91 15.40 -1.21
CA GLN A 46 -1.89 15.61 -2.27
C GLN A 46 -2.97 14.52 -2.25
N PHE A 47 -4.12 14.83 -2.86
CA PHE A 47 -5.18 13.84 -3.04
C PHE A 47 -4.77 12.80 -4.10
N HIS A 48 -4.91 11.52 -3.78
CA HIS A 48 -4.68 10.43 -4.72
C HIS A 48 -5.91 9.53 -4.81
N PRO A 49 -6.58 9.44 -5.97
CA PRO A 49 -7.84 8.70 -6.11
C PRO A 49 -7.67 7.19 -5.96
N ASP A 50 -6.49 6.66 -6.26
CA ASP A 50 -6.23 5.22 -6.25
C ASP A 50 -4.75 4.91 -5.96
N LEU A 51 -4.45 3.62 -5.74
CA LEU A 51 -3.10 3.13 -5.45
C LEU A 51 -2.13 3.31 -6.62
N PHE A 52 -2.59 3.28 -7.87
CA PHE A 52 -1.74 3.46 -9.03
C PHE A 52 -1.23 4.90 -9.09
N THR A 53 -2.14 5.87 -9.01
CA THR A 53 -1.85 7.31 -8.98
C THR A 53 -0.97 7.67 -7.78
N PHE A 54 -1.25 7.06 -6.63
CA PHE A 54 -0.41 7.18 -5.44
C PHE A 54 1.02 6.65 -5.67
N ASN A 55 1.17 5.43 -6.21
CA ASN A 55 2.47 4.83 -6.50
C ASN A 55 3.25 5.65 -7.55
N MET A 56 2.58 6.21 -8.55
CA MET A 56 3.23 7.07 -9.54
C MET A 56 3.80 8.36 -8.93
N SER A 57 3.16 8.88 -7.88
CA SER A 57 3.56 10.13 -7.23
C SER A 57 4.60 9.92 -6.12
N TYR A 58 4.40 8.91 -5.26
CA TYR A 58 5.18 8.70 -4.02
C TYR A 58 5.91 7.35 -3.96
N GLY A 59 5.66 6.43 -4.89
CA GLY A 59 6.35 5.15 -4.94
C GLY A 59 7.84 5.30 -5.25
N SER A 60 8.67 4.37 -4.80
CA SER A 60 10.08 4.32 -5.20
C SER A 60 10.22 4.09 -6.71
N SER A 61 11.39 4.37 -7.28
CA SER A 61 11.68 4.06 -8.69
C SER A 61 11.41 2.59 -9.03
N ASP A 62 11.77 1.68 -8.12
CA ASP A 62 11.59 0.24 -8.30
C ASP A 62 10.12 -0.17 -8.22
N ALA A 63 9.35 0.44 -7.31
CA ALA A 63 7.92 0.20 -7.19
C ALA A 63 7.15 0.69 -8.43
N ARG A 64 7.50 1.87 -8.94
CA ARG A 64 6.92 2.38 -10.21
C ARG A 64 7.28 1.48 -11.39
N ARG A 65 8.54 1.07 -11.49
CA ARG A 65 9.01 0.17 -12.56
C ARG A 65 8.34 -1.20 -12.51
N HIS A 66 8.11 -1.74 -11.31
CA HIS A 66 7.38 -3.00 -11.15
C HIS A 66 5.96 -2.90 -11.72
N THR A 67 5.25 -1.79 -11.48
CA THR A 67 3.91 -1.58 -12.02
C THR A 67 3.89 -1.65 -13.55
N TYR A 68 4.83 -1.01 -14.24
CA TYR A 68 4.90 -1.06 -15.71
C TYR A 68 5.41 -2.38 -16.27
N ASN A 69 6.20 -3.12 -15.50
CA ASN A 69 6.75 -4.42 -15.91
C ASN A 69 5.85 -5.60 -15.50
N MET A 70 4.65 -5.35 -14.98
CA MET A 70 3.71 -6.43 -14.68
C MET A 70 3.37 -7.20 -15.94
N LYS A 71 3.33 -8.53 -15.83
CA LYS A 71 2.93 -9.38 -16.94
C LYS A 71 1.50 -9.06 -17.32
N TYR A 72 1.26 -8.69 -18.58
CA TYR A 72 -0.07 -8.37 -19.10
C TYR A 72 -1.13 -9.41 -18.70
N LYS A 73 -0.81 -10.70 -18.87
CA LYS A 73 -1.72 -11.81 -18.53
C LYS A 73 -2.15 -11.80 -17.05
N LEU A 74 -1.27 -11.40 -16.14
CA LEU A 74 -1.62 -11.29 -14.72
C LEU A 74 -2.63 -10.15 -14.50
N VAL A 75 -2.38 -8.98 -15.11
CA VAL A 75 -3.27 -7.82 -15.00
C VAL A 75 -4.65 -8.15 -15.57
N GLU A 76 -4.69 -8.75 -16.76
CA GLU A 76 -5.91 -9.20 -17.43
C GLU A 76 -6.69 -10.21 -16.59
N THR A 77 -6.03 -11.28 -16.10
CA THR A 77 -6.70 -12.29 -15.26
C THR A 77 -7.25 -11.71 -13.96
N VAL A 78 -6.50 -10.80 -13.30
CA VAL A 78 -6.99 -10.13 -12.09
C VAL A 78 -8.18 -9.24 -12.40
N PHE A 79 -8.14 -8.51 -13.52
CA PHE A 79 -9.26 -7.67 -13.95
C PHE A 79 -10.52 -8.48 -14.20
N GLU A 80 -10.45 -9.56 -14.99
CA GLU A 80 -11.57 -10.47 -15.24
C GLU A 80 -12.14 -11.05 -13.95
N LEU A 81 -11.26 -11.53 -13.06
CA LEU A 81 -11.68 -12.05 -11.76
C LEU A 81 -12.42 -10.98 -10.93
N LEU A 82 -11.92 -9.76 -10.88
CA LEU A 82 -12.54 -8.68 -10.12
C LEU A 82 -13.91 -8.29 -10.71
N GLN A 83 -14.06 -8.33 -12.04
CA GLN A 83 -15.34 -8.08 -12.70
C GLN A 83 -16.39 -9.15 -12.37
N GLU A 84 -15.99 -10.42 -12.37
CA GLU A 84 -16.89 -11.54 -12.04
C GLU A 84 -17.29 -11.54 -10.56
N VAL A 85 -16.35 -11.26 -9.66
CA VAL A 85 -16.61 -11.30 -8.20
C VAL A 85 -17.32 -10.04 -7.70
N LYS A 86 -17.33 -8.94 -8.47
CA LYS A 86 -18.00 -7.65 -8.12
C LYS A 86 -17.63 -7.13 -6.72
N LEU A 87 -16.38 -7.27 -6.31
CA LEU A 87 -15.90 -6.94 -4.94
C LEU A 87 -16.15 -5.49 -4.49
N PHE A 88 -16.48 -4.58 -5.40
CA PHE A 88 -16.71 -3.16 -5.10
C PHE A 88 -18.09 -2.64 -5.56
N SER A 89 -19.10 -3.50 -5.75
CA SER A 89 -20.47 -2.98 -5.85
C SER A 89 -21.01 -2.66 -4.45
N PHE A 90 -20.77 -1.44 -3.98
CA PHE A 90 -21.73 -0.84 -3.06
C PHE A 90 -22.97 -0.54 -3.89
N SER A 91 -23.99 -1.40 -3.79
CA SER A 91 -25.37 -1.05 -4.16
C SER A 91 -26.02 -0.33 -2.98
#